data_AF-A0A2E2ACD8-F1
#
_entry.id   AF-A0A2E2ACD8-F1
#
_cell.length_a   1.000
_cell.length_b   1.000
_cell.length_c   1.000
_cell.angle_alpha   90.00
_cell.angle_beta   90.00
_cell.angle_gamma   90.00
#
_symmetry.space_group_name_H-M   'P 1'
#
loop_
_entity.id
_entity.type
_entity.pdbx_description
1 polymer ?
#
loop_
_entity_poly.entity_id
_entity_poly.type
_entity_poly.pdbx_seq_one_letter_code
_entity_poly.pdbx_strand_id
1 'polypeptide(L)'
;MMSLDSTTYPQMKRKHQYCDVCGTLLPAPGFFCILCEPPEPPESNPEKGLNTFQTFLRIALLVLIFIVVVAVKLEINLQDHFSQEVVNEVPLKVVEDEDFKIIFLIKVKLANLRDKPNLKTSKIISTLTQGTQVEIINKTEKWSKIRTKPKKNEKAMVGWVGSKLLDSEIK
;
A
#
# COMPACT_ATOMS: atom_id res chain seq x y z
N MET A 1 37.29 51.18 -59.03
CA MET A 1 38.45 50.77 -58.21
C MET A 1 38.04 50.91 -56.76
N MET A 2 37.66 49.82 -56.10
CA MET A 2 37.24 49.80 -54.70
C MET A 2 38.40 49.31 -53.85
N SER A 3 38.95 50.20 -53.02
CA SER A 3 39.99 49.87 -52.04
C SER A 3 39.38 49.04 -50.92
N LEU A 4 39.85 47.81 -50.76
CA LEU A 4 39.56 46.95 -49.61
C LEU A 4 40.44 47.38 -48.45
N ASP A 5 39.81 47.98 -47.44
CA ASP A 5 40.43 48.30 -46.17
C ASP A 5 40.63 47.00 -45.37
N SER A 6 41.87 46.65 -45.09
CA SER A 6 42.24 45.41 -44.42
C SER A 6 42.18 45.59 -42.90
N THR A 7 41.02 45.31 -42.31
CA THR A 7 40.88 45.24 -40.85
C THR A 7 41.68 44.05 -40.32
N THR A 8 42.89 44.33 -39.84
CA THR A 8 43.78 43.34 -39.22
C THR A 8 43.25 43.00 -37.83
N TYR A 9 42.65 41.82 -37.68
CA TYR A 9 42.21 41.31 -36.38
C TYR A 9 43.41 40.82 -35.55
N PRO A 10 43.43 41.05 -34.22
CA PRO A 10 44.53 40.63 -33.36
C PRO A 10 44.66 39.10 -33.29
N GLN A 11 45.86 38.62 -33.59
CA GLN A 11 46.29 37.21 -33.56
C GLN A 11 46.39 36.70 -32.11
N MET A 12 45.25 36.34 -31.51
CA MET A 12 45.23 35.50 -30.32
C MET A 12 45.58 34.07 -30.75
N LYS A 13 46.52 33.39 -30.06
CA LYS A 13 46.77 31.94 -30.22
C LYS A 13 45.51 31.15 -29.88
N ARG A 14 44.58 31.04 -30.83
CA ARG A 14 43.34 30.28 -30.71
C ARG A 14 43.70 28.83 -30.98
N LYS A 15 43.44 27.93 -30.02
CA LYS A 15 43.46 26.49 -30.30
C LYS A 15 42.46 26.24 -31.41
N HIS A 16 42.93 25.72 -32.55
CA HIS A 16 42.07 25.30 -33.65
C HIS A 16 41.03 24.31 -33.09
N GLN A 17 39.76 24.66 -33.24
CA GLN A 17 38.65 23.77 -32.90
C GLN A 17 38.27 23.00 -34.17
N TYR A 18 37.95 21.73 -34.02
CA TYR A 18 37.51 20.86 -35.11
C TYR A 18 36.05 20.52 -34.89
N CYS A 19 35.31 20.28 -35.97
CA CYS A 19 33.93 19.85 -35.88
C CYS A 19 33.88 18.41 -35.34
N ASP A 20 33.09 18.18 -34.28
CA ASP A 20 32.95 16.85 -33.66
C ASP A 20 32.27 15.81 -34.58
N VAL A 21 31.58 16.26 -35.63
CA VAL A 21 30.85 15.38 -36.56
C VAL A 21 31.69 15.01 -37.78
N CYS A 22 32.26 15.99 -38.49
CA CYS A 22 32.99 15.77 -39.75
C CYS A 22 34.50 15.95 -39.66
N GLY A 23 35.04 16.36 -38.50
CA GLY A 23 36.47 16.59 -38.31
C GLY A 23 37.06 17.77 -39.07
N THR A 24 36.24 18.57 -39.77
CA THR A 24 36.71 19.74 -40.50
C THR A 24 37.10 20.85 -39.53
N LEU A 25 38.14 21.62 -39.88
CA LEU A 25 38.56 22.80 -39.12
C LEU A 25 37.39 23.78 -39.00
N LEU A 26 37.00 24.11 -37.76
CA LEU A 26 35.94 25.09 -37.56
C LEU A 26 36.47 26.48 -37.95
N PRO A 27 35.59 27.35 -38.47
CA PRO A 27 35.87 28.78 -38.54
C PRO A 27 36.14 29.33 -37.12
N ALA A 28 36.42 30.63 -37.01
CA ALA A 28 36.72 31.26 -35.73
C ALA A 28 35.79 30.78 -34.58
N PRO A 29 36.28 30.68 -33.33
CA PRO A 29 35.48 30.18 -32.21
C PRO A 29 34.16 30.95 -32.10
N GLY A 30 33.05 30.21 -31.97
CA GLY A 30 31.69 30.77 -31.95
C GLY A 30 30.89 30.61 -33.25
N PHE A 31 31.47 30.05 -34.31
CA PHE A 31 30.76 29.71 -35.54
C PHE A 31 30.52 28.20 -35.65
N PHE A 32 29.38 27.82 -36.24
CA PHE A 32 29.05 26.43 -36.52
C PHE A 32 29.84 25.90 -37.73
N CYS A 33 29.93 24.57 -37.87
CA CYS A 33 30.50 23.98 -39.06
C CYS A 33 29.67 24.36 -40.28
N ILE A 34 30.33 24.77 -41.38
CA ILE A 34 29.64 25.15 -42.62
C ILE A 34 29.24 23.94 -43.48
N LEU A 35 29.84 22.78 -43.22
CA LEU A 35 29.57 21.53 -43.95
C LEU A 35 28.52 20.68 -43.25
N CYS A 36 28.43 20.78 -41.93
CA CYS A 36 27.37 20.13 -41.15
C CYS A 36 26.22 21.11 -40.96
N GLU A 37 25.01 20.59 -40.83
CA GLU A 37 23.89 21.41 -40.41
C GLU A 37 24.16 21.98 -39.00
N PRO A 38 23.78 23.25 -38.73
CA PRO A 38 23.87 23.82 -37.40
C PRO A 38 23.12 22.94 -36.39
N PRO A 39 23.58 22.88 -35.12
CA PRO A 39 22.82 22.18 -34.10
C PRO A 39 21.42 22.77 -34.02
N GLU A 40 20.43 21.91 -33.85
CA GLU A 40 19.05 22.35 -33.66
C GLU A 40 19.00 23.34 -32.48
N PRO A 41 18.24 24.43 -32.61
CA PRO A 41 18.09 25.38 -31.52
C PRO A 41 17.55 24.65 -30.29
N PRO A 42 17.97 25.05 -29.08
CA PRO A 42 17.42 24.47 -27.86
C PRO A 42 15.89 24.59 -27.88
N GLU A 43 15.21 23.55 -27.41
CA GLU A 43 13.75 23.53 -27.38
C GLU A 43 13.20 24.79 -26.68
N SER A 44 12.10 25.33 -27.21
CA SER A 44 11.54 26.63 -26.78
C SER A 44 11.09 26.67 -25.32
N ASN A 45 10.96 25.51 -24.67
CA ASN A 45 10.71 25.43 -23.24
C ASN A 45 11.42 24.20 -22.64
N PRO A 46 12.66 24.34 -22.15
CA PRO A 46 13.42 23.24 -21.56
C PRO A 46 12.83 22.75 -20.23
N GLU A 47 11.92 23.51 -19.62
CA GLU A 47 11.21 23.15 -18.38
C GLU A 47 9.82 22.55 -18.65
N LYS A 48 9.44 22.38 -19.93
CA LYS A 48 8.19 21.73 -20.28
C LYS A 48 8.27 20.27 -19.85
N GLY A 49 7.77 19.99 -18.65
CA GLY A 49 7.64 18.63 -18.13
C GLY A 49 6.81 17.75 -19.07
N LEU A 50 6.70 16.46 -18.74
CA LEU A 50 5.97 15.50 -19.57
C LEU A 50 4.56 16.00 -19.92
N ASN A 51 4.15 15.77 -21.16
CA ASN A 51 2.78 16.01 -21.61
C ASN A 51 1.79 15.25 -20.70
N THR A 52 0.68 15.87 -20.32
CA THR A 52 -0.27 15.31 -19.34
C THR A 52 -0.76 13.93 -19.75
N PHE A 53 -1.11 13.74 -21.02
CA PHE A 53 -1.50 12.44 -21.56
C PHE A 53 -0.40 11.38 -21.43
N GLN A 54 0.85 11.75 -21.68
CA GLN A 54 2.00 10.86 -21.55
C GLN A 54 2.24 10.47 -20.08
N THR A 55 2.06 11.41 -19.15
CA THR A 55 2.15 11.17 -17.71
C THR A 55 1.06 10.19 -17.25
N PHE A 56 -0.18 10.40 -17.66
CA PHE A 56 -1.28 9.49 -17.33
C PHE A 56 -1.06 8.09 -17.90
N LEU A 57 -0.58 7.98 -19.15
CA LEU A 57 -0.26 6.69 -19.76
C LEU A 57 0.79 5.94 -18.94
N ARG A 58 1.87 6.62 -18.51
CA ARG A 58 2.92 6.01 -17.69
C ARG A 58 2.41 5.57 -16.32
N ILE A 59 1.61 6.40 -15.65
CA ILE A 59 1.00 6.05 -14.36
C ILE A 59 0.09 4.83 -14.54
N ALA A 60 -0.75 4.82 -15.58
CA ALA A 60 -1.65 3.69 -15.86
C ALA A 60 -0.87 2.40 -16.10
N LEU A 61 0.26 2.46 -16.82
CA LEU A 61 1.13 1.31 -17.07
C LEU A 61 1.76 0.79 -15.77
N LEU A 62 2.25 1.67 -14.90
CA LEU A 62 2.82 1.30 -13.60
C LEU A 62 1.78 0.67 -12.68
N VAL A 63 0.57 1.24 -12.64
CA VAL A 63 -0.56 0.69 -11.88
C VAL A 63 -0.96 -0.67 -12.42
N LEU A 64 -1.02 -0.84 -13.75
CA LEU A 64 -1.35 -2.12 -14.37
C LEU A 64 -0.28 -3.19 -14.06
N ILE A 65 1.00 -2.84 -14.11
CA ILE A 65 2.10 -3.74 -13.70
C ILE A 65 1.94 -4.13 -12.23
N PHE A 66 1.64 -3.18 -11.35
CA PHE A 66 1.41 -3.48 -9.94
C PHE A 66 0.20 -4.40 -9.73
N ILE A 67 -0.90 -4.18 -10.45
CA ILE A 67 -2.07 -5.06 -10.42
C ILE A 67 -1.71 -6.46 -10.91
N VAL A 68 -0.92 -6.60 -11.98
CA VAL A 68 -0.44 -7.90 -12.48
C VAL A 68 0.44 -8.59 -11.43
N VAL A 69 1.36 -7.86 -10.79
CA VAL A 69 2.20 -8.41 -9.72
C VAL A 69 1.34 -8.83 -8.54
N VAL A 70 0.33 -8.05 -8.15
CA VAL A 70 -0.61 -8.43 -7.09
C VAL A 70 -1.44 -9.62 -7.52
N ALA A 71 -1.98 -9.68 -8.73
CA ALA A 71 -2.77 -10.81 -9.21
C ALA A 71 -1.96 -12.10 -9.27
N VAL A 72 -0.75 -12.06 -9.85
CA VAL A 72 0.17 -13.20 -9.87
C VAL A 72 0.55 -13.57 -8.45
N LYS A 73 1.01 -12.62 -7.63
CA LYS A 73 1.42 -12.87 -6.23
C LYS A 73 0.25 -13.34 -5.36
N LEU A 74 -0.96 -12.86 -5.65
CA LEU A 74 -2.18 -13.28 -5.01
C LEU A 74 -2.53 -14.69 -5.46
N GLU A 75 -2.38 -15.10 -6.73
CA GLU A 75 -2.58 -16.49 -7.18
C GLU A 75 -1.56 -17.47 -6.58
N ILE A 76 -0.27 -17.12 -6.49
CA ILE A 76 0.74 -17.94 -5.78
C ILE A 76 0.47 -18.00 -4.27
N ASN A 77 -0.06 -16.94 -3.66
CA ASN A 77 -0.54 -16.99 -2.28
C ASN A 77 -1.96 -17.57 -2.15
N LEU A 78 -2.75 -17.62 -3.23
CA LEU A 78 -4.12 -18.12 -3.23
C LEU A 78 -4.02 -19.64 -3.17
N GLN A 79 -3.22 -20.26 -4.03
CA GLN A 79 -3.12 -21.72 -4.05
C GLN A 79 -2.40 -22.29 -2.82
N ASP A 80 -1.45 -21.55 -2.23
CA ASP A 80 -0.66 -22.03 -1.07
C ASP A 80 -1.24 -21.62 0.30
N HIS A 81 -2.27 -20.75 0.33
CA HIS A 81 -3.03 -20.43 1.55
C HIS A 81 -4.56 -20.67 1.45
N PHE A 82 -5.14 -21.04 0.30
CA PHE A 82 -6.57 -21.40 0.16
C PHE A 82 -6.87 -22.86 0.53
N SER A 83 -6.29 -23.31 1.64
CA SER A 83 -6.97 -24.29 2.50
C SER A 83 -7.46 -23.68 3.81
N GLN A 84 -7.25 -22.38 4.06
CA GLN A 84 -7.77 -21.80 5.29
C GLN A 84 -7.96 -20.28 5.23
N GLU A 85 -9.13 -19.81 4.76
CA GLU A 85 -9.75 -18.58 5.28
C GLU A 85 -11.21 -18.43 4.83
N VAL A 86 -12.13 -18.80 5.73
CA VAL A 86 -13.46 -18.21 5.80
C VAL A 86 -13.31 -16.94 6.64
N VAL A 87 -13.43 -15.79 5.98
CA VAL A 87 -13.77 -14.47 6.55
C VAL A 87 -12.86 -14.00 7.70
N ASN A 88 -11.72 -13.40 7.33
CA ASN A 88 -11.02 -12.45 8.19
C ASN A 88 -11.53 -11.02 7.89
N GLU A 89 -12.53 -10.62 8.67
CA GLU A 89 -12.65 -9.22 9.08
C GLU A 89 -11.43 -8.87 9.95
N VAL A 90 -10.77 -7.77 9.59
CA VAL A 90 -9.46 -7.31 10.10
C VAL A 90 -9.29 -7.54 11.61
N PRO A 91 -8.39 -8.47 12.05
CA PRO A 91 -7.93 -8.48 13.41
C PRO A 91 -7.01 -7.28 13.58
N LEU A 92 -7.27 -6.47 14.60
CA LEU A 92 -6.30 -5.50 15.09
C LEU A 92 -5.01 -6.29 15.34
N LYS A 93 -3.95 -6.04 14.55
CA LYS A 93 -2.63 -6.61 14.77
C LYS A 93 -2.08 -5.90 16.01
N VAL A 94 -2.55 -6.31 17.18
CA VAL A 94 -1.89 -6.08 18.44
C VAL A 94 -0.56 -6.78 18.29
N VAL A 95 0.50 -5.99 18.15
CA VAL A 95 1.86 -6.45 18.40
C VAL A 95 1.77 -7.20 19.74
N GLU A 96 2.15 -8.47 19.77
CA GLU A 96 2.33 -9.22 21.01
C GLU A 96 3.48 -8.55 21.78
N ASP A 97 3.17 -7.41 22.39
CA ASP A 97 3.84 -6.98 23.60
C ASP A 97 3.30 -7.93 24.67
N GLU A 98 4.16 -8.80 25.20
CA GLU A 98 3.87 -9.81 26.24
C GLU A 98 3.25 -9.22 27.54
N ASP A 99 3.02 -7.91 27.57
CA ASP A 99 2.65 -7.13 28.75
C ASP A 99 1.15 -6.78 28.83
N PHE A 100 0.32 -7.00 27.80
CA PHE A 100 -1.12 -6.65 27.86
C PHE A 100 -2.05 -7.68 27.19
N LYS A 101 -2.64 -8.56 28.00
CA LYS A 101 -3.66 -9.53 27.53
C LYS A 101 -5.06 -9.00 27.81
N ILE A 102 -5.82 -8.68 26.75
CA ILE A 102 -7.23 -8.29 26.87
C ILE A 102 -8.06 -9.52 27.25
N ILE A 103 -8.74 -9.45 28.40
CA ILE A 103 -9.59 -10.49 28.94
C ILE A 103 -11.06 -10.03 28.88
N PHE A 104 -11.94 -10.87 28.34
CA PHE A 104 -13.38 -10.60 28.33
C PHE A 104 -14.09 -11.37 29.45
N LEU A 105 -14.97 -10.67 30.17
CA LEU A 105 -15.68 -11.19 31.35
C LEU A 105 -17.18 -10.93 31.22
N ILE A 106 -18.00 -11.79 31.84
CA ILE A 106 -19.43 -11.54 31.97
C ILE A 106 -19.68 -10.48 33.06
N LYS A 107 -20.28 -9.36 32.68
CA LYS A 107 -20.56 -8.23 33.58
C LYS A 107 -21.78 -8.46 34.49
N VAL A 108 -22.76 -9.22 34.03
CA VAL A 108 -24.05 -9.41 34.71
C VAL A 108 -24.08 -10.69 35.53
N LYS A 109 -24.95 -10.76 36.55
CA LYS A 109 -25.11 -11.94 37.43
C LYS A 109 -25.30 -13.25 36.65
N LEU A 110 -26.19 -13.23 35.65
CA LEU A 110 -26.51 -14.36 34.79
C LEU A 110 -26.66 -13.88 33.34
N ALA A 111 -25.92 -14.48 32.43
CA ALA A 111 -25.96 -14.21 31.00
C ALA A 111 -26.32 -15.48 30.23
N ASN A 112 -27.34 -15.40 29.37
CA ASN A 112 -27.77 -16.55 28.57
C ASN A 112 -26.88 -16.72 27.35
N LEU A 113 -26.27 -17.90 27.23
CA LEU A 113 -25.57 -18.36 26.04
C LEU A 113 -26.57 -19.03 25.10
N ARG A 114 -26.68 -18.53 23.88
CA ARG A 114 -27.69 -18.95 22.90
C ARG A 114 -27.05 -19.59 21.67
N ASP A 115 -27.79 -20.44 20.97
CA ASP A 115 -27.33 -21.04 19.71
C ASP A 115 -27.29 -20.04 18.55
N LYS A 116 -28.16 -19.03 18.58
CA LYS A 116 -28.28 -17.98 17.58
C LYS A 116 -28.37 -16.57 18.21
N PRO A 117 -27.94 -15.51 17.50
CA PRO A 117 -27.98 -14.13 17.97
C PRO A 117 -29.40 -13.53 17.86
N ASN A 118 -30.37 -14.15 18.54
CA ASN A 118 -31.77 -13.71 18.55
C ASN A 118 -32.37 -13.90 19.95
N LEU A 119 -33.34 -13.07 20.35
CA LEU A 119 -34.01 -13.24 21.65
C LEU A 119 -35.24 -14.15 21.60
N LYS A 120 -35.93 -14.21 20.46
CA LYS A 120 -37.22 -14.88 20.29
C LYS A 120 -37.10 -16.29 19.70
N THR A 121 -36.22 -16.47 18.71
CA THR A 121 -36.14 -17.72 17.93
C THR A 121 -34.95 -18.62 18.28
N SER A 122 -34.10 -18.19 19.23
CA SER A 122 -32.92 -18.95 19.64
C SER A 122 -33.20 -19.79 20.89
N LYS A 123 -32.47 -20.90 21.00
CA LYS A 123 -32.45 -21.75 22.19
C LYS A 123 -31.33 -21.30 23.12
N ILE A 124 -31.61 -21.31 24.43
CA ILE A 124 -30.59 -21.12 25.46
C ILE A 124 -29.84 -22.45 25.59
N ILE A 125 -28.53 -22.42 25.31
CA ILE A 125 -27.62 -23.55 25.46
C ILE A 125 -27.21 -23.68 26.94
N SER A 126 -26.87 -22.55 27.56
CA SER A 126 -26.38 -22.50 28.94
C SER A 126 -26.52 -21.09 29.51
N THR A 127 -26.25 -20.93 30.80
CA THR A 127 -26.23 -19.65 31.49
C THR A 127 -24.87 -19.46 32.17
N LEU A 128 -24.23 -18.33 31.89
CA LEU A 128 -22.91 -17.97 32.40
C LEU A 128 -23.06 -17.01 33.59
N THR A 129 -22.24 -17.20 34.62
CA THR A 129 -22.24 -16.34 35.79
C THR A 129 -21.31 -15.13 35.61
N GLN A 130 -21.56 -14.07 36.37
CA GLN A 130 -20.67 -12.90 36.44
C GLN A 130 -19.20 -13.31 36.67
N GLY A 131 -18.28 -12.60 36.01
CA GLY A 131 -16.84 -12.86 36.08
C GLY A 131 -16.38 -14.09 35.31
N THR A 132 -17.26 -14.80 34.59
CA THR A 132 -16.83 -15.89 33.72
C THR A 132 -15.98 -15.35 32.59
N GLN A 133 -14.73 -15.81 32.50
CA GLN A 133 -13.82 -15.46 31.41
C GLN A 133 -14.22 -16.19 30.13
N VAL A 134 -14.28 -15.42 29.04
CA VAL A 134 -14.64 -15.92 27.72
C VAL A 134 -13.70 -15.37 26.65
N GLU A 135 -13.64 -16.08 25.53
CA GLU A 135 -12.96 -15.63 24.32
C GLU A 135 -14.01 -15.22 23.29
N ILE A 136 -13.84 -14.06 22.67
CA ILE A 136 -14.74 -13.61 21.60
C ILE A 136 -14.26 -14.23 20.29
N ILE A 137 -15.12 -15.04 19.67
CA ILE A 137 -14.87 -15.65 18.35
C ILE A 137 -15.37 -14.73 17.24
N ASN A 138 -16.50 -14.07 17.45
CA ASN A 138 -17.10 -13.16 16.48
C ASN A 138 -17.91 -12.08 17.20
N LYS A 139 -17.96 -10.88 16.64
CA LYS A 139 -18.71 -9.76 17.22
C LYS A 139 -19.57 -9.08 16.16
N THR A 140 -20.81 -8.84 16.54
CA THR A 140 -21.76 -7.97 15.86
C THR A 140 -22.12 -6.81 16.79
N GLU A 141 -22.85 -5.83 16.27
CA GLU A 141 -23.32 -4.67 17.03
C GLU A 141 -24.02 -5.07 18.35
N LYS A 142 -24.92 -6.06 18.30
CA LYS A 142 -25.76 -6.45 19.45
C LYS A 142 -25.33 -7.76 20.12
N TRP A 143 -24.58 -8.60 19.42
CA TRP A 143 -24.24 -9.95 19.85
C TRP A 143 -22.77 -10.28 19.68
N SER A 144 -22.23 -11.04 20.63
CA SER A 144 -20.88 -11.59 20.57
C SER A 144 -20.98 -13.11 20.62
N LYS A 145 -20.37 -13.79 19.65
CA LYS A 145 -20.16 -15.23 19.70
C LYS A 145 -18.93 -15.48 20.55
N ILE A 146 -19.10 -16.24 21.62
CA ILE A 146 -18.05 -16.49 22.59
C ILE A 146 -17.76 -17.99 22.71
N ARG A 147 -16.55 -18.28 23.20
CA ARG A 147 -16.14 -19.61 23.66
C ARG A 147 -15.82 -19.53 25.14
N THR A 148 -16.43 -20.41 25.93
CA THR A 148 -16.04 -20.55 27.33
C THR A 148 -14.75 -21.34 27.44
N LYS A 149 -13.90 -20.98 28.41
CA LYS A 149 -12.75 -21.81 28.73
C LYS A 149 -13.22 -23.16 29.28
N PRO A 150 -12.57 -24.27 28.90
CA PRO A 150 -12.88 -25.58 29.48
C PRO A 150 -12.58 -25.54 30.98
N LYS A 151 -13.58 -25.88 31.81
CA LYS A 151 -13.37 -26.19 33.23
C LYS A 151 -13.06 -27.68 33.37
N LYS A 152 -12.42 -28.10 34.48
CA LYS A 152 -12.09 -29.51 34.73
C LYS A 152 -13.34 -30.39 34.46
N ASN A 153 -13.21 -31.31 33.51
CA ASN A 153 -14.23 -32.25 33.03
C ASN A 153 -15.40 -31.71 32.19
N GLU A 154 -15.36 -30.46 31.73
CA GLU A 154 -16.39 -29.89 30.85
C GLU A 154 -15.81 -29.40 29.52
N LYS A 155 -16.52 -29.71 28.42
CA LYS A 155 -16.16 -29.22 27.08
C LYS A 155 -16.39 -27.72 26.99
N ALA A 156 -15.54 -27.03 26.24
CA ALA A 156 -15.75 -25.62 25.91
C ALA A 156 -17.09 -25.45 25.18
N MET A 157 -17.92 -24.52 25.67
CA MET A 157 -19.21 -24.21 25.07
C MET A 157 -19.04 -23.01 24.15
N VAL A 158 -19.68 -23.08 22.98
CA VAL A 158 -19.68 -22.01 21.99
C VAL A 158 -21.11 -21.55 21.75
N GLY A 159 -21.34 -20.25 21.79
CA GLY A 159 -22.66 -19.67 21.54
C GLY A 159 -22.64 -18.15 21.53
N TRP A 160 -23.81 -17.56 21.43
CA TRP A 160 -24.04 -16.12 21.33
C TRP A 160 -24.52 -15.55 22.66
N VAL A 161 -23.91 -14.43 23.06
CA VAL A 161 -24.31 -13.62 24.21
C VAL A 161 -24.49 -12.18 23.75
N GLY A 162 -25.35 -11.41 24.42
CA GLY A 162 -25.50 -9.99 24.09
C GLY A 162 -24.20 -9.23 24.36
N SER A 163 -23.68 -8.48 23.39
CA SER A 163 -22.39 -7.77 23.50
C SER A 163 -22.35 -6.82 24.70
N LYS A 164 -23.49 -6.20 25.04
CA LYS A 164 -23.66 -5.32 26.21
C LYS A 164 -23.51 -6.01 27.57
N LEU A 165 -23.45 -7.35 27.60
CA LEU A 165 -23.33 -8.14 28.82
C LEU A 165 -21.87 -8.52 29.11
N LEU A 166 -20.95 -8.15 28.23
CA LEU A 166 -19.51 -8.39 28.36
C LEU A 166 -18.81 -7.11 28.83
N ASP A 167 -17.75 -7.31 29.60
CA ASP A 167 -16.76 -6.30 29.94
C ASP A 167 -15.39 -6.73 29.42
N SER A 168 -14.47 -5.78 29.23
CA SER A 168 -13.10 -6.04 28.82
C SER A 168 -12.13 -5.44 29.83
N GLU A 169 -11.24 -6.26 30.37
CA GLU A 169 -10.16 -5.85 31.26
C GLU A 169 -8.82 -6.06 30.58
N ILE A 170 -7.90 -5.12 30.78
CA ILE A 170 -6.50 -5.25 30.36
C ILE A 170 -5.74 -5.78 31.57
N LYS A 171 -5.03 -6.90 31.40
CA LYS A 171 -4.18 -7.49 32.44
C LYS A 171 -2.76 -7.65 31.94
#